data_AF-A0A419T2X3-F1
#
_entry.id   AF-A0A419T2X3-F1
#
_cell.length_a   1.000
_cell.length_b   1.000
_cell.length_c   1.000
_cell.angle_alpha   90.00
_cell.angle_beta   90.00
_cell.angle_gamma   90.00
#
_symmetry.space_group_name_H-M   'P 1'
#
loop_
_entity.id
_entity.type
_entity.pdbx_description
1 polymer ?
#
loop_
_entity_poly.entity_id
_entity_poly.type
_entity_poly.pdbx_seq_one_letter_code
_entity_poly.pdbx_strand_id
1 'polypeptide(L)' 'MPWKKGKIKFDDGTTYPAEMLIKEDGQVWNVRVFKDNNVVEEIDADKFANKLGKSAEEVYPFTFEIQG' A
#
# COMPACT_ATOMS: atom_id res chain seq x y z
N MET A 1 3.84 5.30 14.15
CA MET A 1 3.86 5.49 12.69
C MET A 1 2.52 6.09 12.27
N PRO A 2 2.48 7.32 11.71
CA PRO A 2 1.24 7.91 11.22
C PRO A 2 0.86 7.33 9.84
N TRP A 3 -0.43 7.18 9.59
CA TRP A 3 -0.95 6.87 8.26
C TRP A 3 -0.79 8.08 7.34
N LYS A 4 -0.25 7.87 6.15
CA LYS A 4 -0.10 8.90 5.12
C LYS A 4 -1.13 8.67 4.02
N LYS A 5 -1.85 9.72 3.65
CA LYS A 5 -2.81 9.68 2.55
C LYS A 5 -2.10 9.72 1.22
N GLY A 6 -2.64 8.99 0.25
CA GLY A 6 -2.08 8.92 -1.08
C GLY A 6 -3.03 8.20 -2.04
N LYS A 7 -2.45 7.68 -3.11
CA LYS A 7 -3.16 6.88 -4.10
C LYS A 7 -2.32 5.68 -4.52
N ILE A 8 -3.00 4.63 -4.93
CA ILE A 8 -2.42 3.41 -5.47
C ILE A 8 -2.90 3.24 -6.90
N LYS A 9 -1.94 3.02 -7.80
CA LYS A 9 -2.22 2.66 -9.20
C LYS A 9 -1.95 1.18 -9.42
N PHE A 10 -2.96 0.44 -9.86
CA PHE A 10 -2.85 -0.96 -10.23
C PHE A 10 -2.37 -1.12 -11.68
N ASP A 11 -1.96 -2.34 -12.04
CA ASP A 11 -1.44 -2.72 -13.36
C ASP A 11 -2.46 -2.56 -14.49
N ASP A 12 -3.75 -2.73 -14.18
CA ASP A 12 -4.87 -2.42 -15.08
C ASP A 12 -5.06 -0.92 -15.36
N GLY A 13 -4.25 -0.05 -14.72
CA GLY A 13 -4.28 1.39 -14.88
C GLY A 13 -5.27 2.12 -13.98
N THR A 14 -6.08 1.39 -13.19
CA THR A 14 -7.01 2.00 -12.23
C THR A 14 -6.25 2.64 -11.07
N THR A 15 -6.85 3.67 -10.48
CA THR A 15 -6.26 4.39 -9.35
C THR A 15 -7.28 4.56 -8.24
N TYR A 16 -6.88 4.21 -7.02
CA TYR A 16 -7.73 4.29 -5.84
C TYR A 16 -7.07 5.18 -4.77
N PRO A 17 -7.86 5.93 -3.99
CA PRO A 17 -7.37 6.54 -2.76
C PRO A 17 -6.85 5.47 -1.82
N ALA A 18 -5.74 5.76 -1.15
CA ALA A 18 -5.11 4.84 -0.22
C ALA A 18 -4.56 5.56 1.01
N GLU A 19 -4.44 4.82 2.09
CA GLU A 19 -3.63 5.20 3.24
C GLU A 19 -2.49 4.21 3.39
N MET A 20 -1.29 4.72 3.64
CA MET A 20 -0.07 3.93 3.76
C MET A 20 0.55 4.16 5.13
N LEU A 21 0.84 3.08 5.84
CA LEU A 21 1.66 3.10 7.03
C LEU A 21 3.11 2.89 6.61
N ILE A 22 3.94 3.92 6.75
CA ILE A 22 5.34 3.87 6.31
C ILE A 22 6.26 3.79 7.53
N LYS A 23 7.21 2.86 7.49
CA LYS A 23 8.32 2.73 8.44
C LYS A 23 9.28 3.92 8.33
N GLU A 24 10.16 4.03 9.31
CA GLU A 24 11.20 5.08 9.35
C GLU A 24 12.21 4.96 8.21
N ASP A 25 12.43 3.75 7.69
CA ASP A 25 13.30 3.45 6.55
C ASP A 25 12.67 3.73 5.18
N GLY A 26 11.42 4.24 5.16
CA GLY A 26 10.68 4.53 3.92
C GLY A 26 9.92 3.35 3.34
N GLN A 27 10.00 2.16 3.94
CA GLN A 27 9.22 1.01 3.50
C GLN A 27 7.77 1.14 3.94
N VAL A 28 6.85 0.77 3.05
CA VAL A 28 5.43 0.73 3.43
C VAL A 28 5.18 -0.60 4.17
N TRP A 29 4.66 -0.51 5.38
CA TRP A 29 4.31 -1.65 6.24
C TRP A 29 2.92 -2.19 5.95
N ASN A 30 1.96 -1.28 5.77
CA ASN A 30 0.56 -1.64 5.57
C ASN A 30 -0.12 -0.60 4.67
N VAL A 31 -1.09 -1.05 3.90
CA VAL A 31 -1.83 -0.25 2.93
C VAL A 31 -3.31 -0.51 3.08
N ARG A 32 -4.09 0.57 3.10
CA ARG A 32 -5.55 0.52 3.01
C ARG A 32 -5.99 1.11 1.70
N VAL A 33 -6.71 0.35 0.90
CA VAL A 33 -7.30 0.81 -0.35
C VAL A 33 -8.74 1.19 -0.10
N PHE A 34 -9.15 2.37 -0.57
CA PHE A 34 -10.50 2.87 -0.39
C PHE A 34 -11.28 2.86 -1.71
N LYS A 35 -12.56 2.52 -1.60
CA LYS A 35 -13.56 2.72 -2.65
C LYS A 35 -14.82 3.25 -1.99
N ASP A 36 -15.39 4.33 -2.52
CA ASP A 36 -16.61 4.94 -1.98
C ASP A 36 -16.49 5.27 -0.46
N ASN A 37 -15.32 5.77 -0.03
CA ASN A 37 -14.95 6.07 1.36
C ASN A 37 -14.93 4.87 2.33
N ASN A 38 -15.00 3.64 1.83
CA ASN A 38 -14.86 2.43 2.63
C ASN A 38 -13.54 1.72 2.31
N VAL A 39 -12.92 1.10 3.32
CA VAL A 39 -11.76 0.23 3.11
C VAL A 39 -12.23 -1.04 2.42
N VAL A 40 -11.76 -1.27 1.20
CA VAL A 40 -12.08 -2.48 0.42
C VAL A 40 -11.02 -3.56 0.54
N GLU A 41 -9.79 -3.17 0.88
CA GLU A 41 -8.68 -4.08 1.07
C GLU A 41 -7.66 -3.49 2.05
N GLU A 42 -7.08 -4.34 2.90
CA GLU A 42 -5.96 -4.00 3.77
C GLU A 42 -4.80 -4.96 3.49
N ILE A 43 -3.72 -4.43 2.93
CA ILE A 43 -2.54 -5.18 2.50
C ILE A 43 -1.44 -4.98 3.53
N ASP A 44 -1.28 -5.97 4.41
CA ASP A 44 -0.07 -6.15 5.22
C ASP A 44 1.05 -6.66 4.30
N ALA A 45 2.03 -5.80 4.06
CA ALA A 45 3.08 -6.04 3.08
C ALA A 45 3.97 -7.22 3.48
N ASP A 46 4.31 -7.33 4.76
CA ASP A 46 5.14 -8.43 5.27
C ASP A 46 4.36 -9.75 5.19
N LYS A 47 3.08 -9.75 5.57
CA LYS A 47 2.23 -10.95 5.48
C LYS A 47 2.00 -11.39 4.04
N PHE A 48 1.81 -10.44 3.12
CA PHE A 48 1.64 -10.72 1.69
C PHE A 48 2.93 -11.27 1.09
N ALA A 49 4.09 -10.66 1.41
CA ALA A 49 5.39 -11.09 0.93
C ALA A 49 5.76 -12.51 1.39
N ASN A 50 5.49 -12.81 2.67
CA ASN A 50 5.73 -14.13 3.24
C ASN A 50 4.95 -15.25 2.53
N LYS A 51 3.71 -14.98 2.06
CA LYS A 51 2.95 -15.96 1.27
C LYS A 51 3.62 -16.29 -0.07
N LEU A 52 4.42 -15.37 -0.59
CA LEU A 52 5.11 -15.51 -1.87
C LEU A 52 6.59 -15.93 -1.70
N GLY A 53 7.06 -16.08 -0.46
CA GLY A 53 8.48 -16.35 -0.17
C GLY A 53 9.41 -15.20 -0.59
N LYS A 54 8.90 -13.97 -0.59
CA LYS A 54 9.58 -12.74 -1.02
C LYS A 54 9.74 -11.76 0.14
N SER A 55 10.56 -10.72 -0.04
CA SER A 55 10.58 -9.57 0.87
C SER A 55 9.46 -8.58 0.53
N ALA A 56 9.05 -7.75 1.50
CA ALA A 56 8.00 -6.74 1.30
C ALA A 56 8.33 -5.80 0.12
N GLU A 57 9.60 -5.43 -0.02
CA GLU A 57 10.11 -4.58 -1.11
C GLU A 57 9.88 -5.19 -2.51
N GLU A 58 9.92 -6.52 -2.63
CA GLU A 58 9.76 -7.23 -3.91
C GLU A 58 8.30 -7.44 -4.34
N VAL A 59 7.37 -7.30 -3.40
CA VAL A 59 5.94 -7.57 -3.65
C VAL A 59 5.10 -6.33 -3.71
N TYR A 60 5.69 -5.15 -3.49
CA TYR A 60 5.03 -3.87 -3.69
C TYR A 60 4.63 -3.71 -5.17
N PRO A 61 3.35 -3.92 -5.54
CA PRO A 61 2.95 -4.01 -6.93
C PRO A 61 2.36 -2.69 -7.47
N PHE A 62 2.56 -1.56 -6.78
CA PHE A 62 1.96 -0.29 -7.18
C PHE A 62 2.89 0.90 -6.97
N THR A 63 2.81 1.86 -7.89
CA THR A 63 3.37 3.20 -7.70
C THR A 63 2.46 3.94 -6.73
N PHE A 64 3.04 4.58 -5.71
CA PHE A 64 2.29 5.39 -4.76
C PHE A 64 2.76 6.83 -4.78
N GLU A 65 1.81 7.75 -4.63
CA GLU A 65 2.05 9.17 -4.47
C GLU A 65 1.50 9.60 -3.12
N ILE A 66 2.37 10.13 -2.26
CA ILE A 66 1.98 10.67 -0.95
C ILE A 66 1.54 12.12 -1.17
N GLN A 67 0.35 12.49 -0.71
CA GLN A 67 -0.04 13.90 -0.68
C GLN A 67 0.74 14.63 0.42
N GLY A 68 1.51 15.64 0.01
CA GLY A 68 2.16 16.60 0.91
C GLY A 68 1.20 17.66 1.43
#